data_AF-A0A0M9F304-F1
#
_entry.id   AF-A0A0M9F304-F1
#
_cell.length_a   1.000
_cell.length_b   1.000
_cell.length_c   1.000
_cell.angle_alpha   90.00
_cell.angle_beta   90.00
_cell.angle_gamma   90.00
#
_symmetry.space_group_name_H-M   'P 1'
#
loop_
_entity.id
_entity.type
_entity.pdbx_description
1 polymer ?
#
loop_
_entity_poly.entity_id
_entity_poly.type
_entity_poly.pdbx_seq_one_letter_code
_entity_poly.pdbx_strand_id
1 'polypeptide(L)'
;MSQAGKDGTFHSVPEAQAQNLPGTEKAMNPTSESTKLEGKNEFHEYRAVNKLENAKAFITGGDSGIGRAVAVLFAREGADVTIVYLLEVPRFPLTS
;
A
#
# COMPACT_ATOMS: atom_id res chain seq x y z
N MET A 1 10.57 0.87 8.64
CA MET A 1 10.02 -0.40 9.14
C MET A 1 8.59 -0.12 9.53
N SER A 2 7.59 -0.75 8.90
CA SER A 2 6.19 -0.57 9.30
C SER A 2 6.02 -1.04 10.75
N GLN A 3 5.33 -0.23 11.56
CA GLN A 3 5.06 -0.49 12.98
C GLN A 3 3.66 -1.06 13.22
N ALA A 4 2.97 -1.54 12.18
CA ALA A 4 1.54 -1.85 12.22
C ALA A 4 1.15 -3.12 13.02
N GLY A 5 2.05 -3.70 13.82
CA GLY A 5 1.72 -4.87 14.62
C GLY A 5 2.84 -5.38 15.52
N LYS A 6 2.50 -6.36 16.34
CA LYS A 6 3.38 -6.96 17.37
C LYS A 6 3.26 -8.49 17.32
N ASP A 7 4.35 -9.18 17.64
CA ASP A 7 4.40 -10.65 17.79
C ASP A 7 3.91 -11.42 16.55
N GLY A 8 4.08 -10.83 15.36
CA GLY A 8 3.67 -11.43 14.08
C GLY A 8 2.22 -11.21 13.67
N THR A 9 1.46 -10.40 14.42
CA THR A 9 0.06 -10.06 14.12
C THR A 9 -0.13 -8.56 13.95
N PHE A 10 -0.96 -8.17 12.98
CA PHE A 10 -1.37 -6.78 12.81
C PHE A 10 -2.37 -6.38 13.89
N HIS A 11 -2.27 -5.15 14.34
CA HIS A 11 -3.21 -4.57 15.30
C HIS A 11 -3.77 -3.27 14.75
N SER A 12 -5.03 -2.98 15.08
CA SER A 12 -5.60 -1.69 14.73
C SER A 12 -4.86 -0.57 15.47
N VAL A 13 -4.65 0.55 14.77
CA VAL A 13 -4.13 1.77 15.38
C VAL A 13 -5.28 2.42 16.15
N PRO A 14 -5.20 2.56 17.49
CA PRO A 14 -6.32 3.06 18.28
C PRO A 14 -6.52 4.57 18.14
N GLU A 15 -5.46 5.31 17.78
CA GLU A 15 -5.51 6.76 17.62
C GLU A 15 -6.06 7.14 16.23
N ALA A 16 -7.13 7.91 16.22
CA ALA A 16 -7.69 8.44 14.99
C ALA A 16 -6.75 9.49 14.39
N GLN A 17 -6.55 9.41 13.07
CA GLN A 17 -5.73 10.35 12.31
C GLN A 17 -6.51 10.86 11.10
N ALA A 18 -6.29 12.13 10.73
CA ALA A 18 -6.98 12.77 9.63
C ALA A 18 -5.99 13.56 8.77
N GLN A 19 -6.25 13.58 7.47
CA GLN A 19 -5.53 14.36 6.48
C GLN A 19 -6.53 14.94 5.49
N ASN A 20 -6.17 16.04 4.82
CA ASN A 20 -6.92 16.49 3.66
C ASN A 20 -6.81 15.45 2.54
N LEU A 21 -7.92 15.16 1.88
CA LEU A 21 -7.95 14.22 0.75
C LEU A 21 -7.08 14.73 -0.41
N PRO A 22 -6.39 13.84 -1.16
CA PRO A 22 -6.45 12.38 -1.04
C PRO A 22 -5.66 11.79 0.14
N GLY A 23 -4.91 12.62 0.89
CA GLY A 23 -3.99 12.17 1.93
C GLY A 23 -2.72 11.56 1.33
N THR A 24 -1.73 11.27 2.18
CA THR A 24 -0.50 10.57 1.76
C THR A 24 -0.13 9.48 2.76
N GLU A 25 0.35 8.36 2.26
CA GLU A 25 0.75 7.22 3.09
C GLU A 25 1.95 7.56 3.98
N LYS A 26 2.85 8.43 3.51
CA LYS A 26 4.03 8.90 4.24
C LYS A 26 3.69 9.74 5.46
N ALA A 27 2.54 10.40 5.45
CA ALA A 27 2.08 11.23 6.56
C ALA A 27 1.26 10.42 7.59
N MET A 28 1.04 9.12 7.38
CA MET A 28 0.41 8.26 8.37
C MET A 28 1.36 7.96 9.54
N ASN A 29 0.80 7.81 10.73
CA ASN A 29 1.53 7.35 11.90
C ASN A 29 0.75 6.25 12.63
N PRO A 30 1.22 4.99 12.62
CA PRO A 30 2.30 4.46 11.79
C PRO A 30 1.92 4.40 10.30
N THR A 31 2.92 4.25 9.44
CA THR A 31 2.71 3.95 8.01
C THR A 31 2.10 2.55 7.83
N SER A 32 1.40 2.32 6.72
CA SER A 32 0.90 1.01 6.33
C SER A 32 2.04 -0.02 6.10
N GLU A 33 1.67 -1.30 6.07
CA GLU A 33 2.54 -2.38 5.58
C GLU A 33 1.90 -3.01 4.34
N SER A 34 2.64 -3.05 3.24
CA SER A 34 2.10 -3.45 1.92
C SER A 34 2.54 -4.84 1.47
N THR A 35 3.51 -5.47 2.14
CA THR A 35 4.23 -6.65 1.63
C THR A 35 4.39 -7.78 2.62
N LYS A 36 4.33 -7.51 3.92
CA LYS A 36 4.45 -8.55 4.95
C LYS A 36 3.11 -9.19 5.28
N LEU A 37 3.16 -10.45 5.68
CA LEU A 37 2.05 -11.26 6.13
C LEU A 37 2.22 -11.62 7.60
N GLU A 38 1.10 -11.82 8.28
CA GLU A 38 1.09 -12.34 9.65
C GLU A 38 1.72 -13.73 9.71
N GLY A 39 2.31 -14.02 10.87
CA GLY A 39 2.94 -15.30 11.17
C GLY A 39 2.81 -15.62 12.65
N LYS A 40 3.16 -16.85 13.02
CA LYS A 40 2.95 -17.35 14.38
C LYS A 40 3.71 -16.55 15.46
N ASN A 41 4.90 -16.05 15.12
CA ASN A 41 5.78 -15.35 16.05
C ASN A 41 6.37 -14.05 15.46
N GLU A 42 6.36 -13.91 14.14
CA GLU A 42 6.96 -12.79 13.43
C GLU A 42 6.23 -12.56 12.11
N PHE A 43 6.42 -11.38 11.53
CA PHE A 43 5.94 -11.09 10.20
C PHE A 43 6.83 -11.76 9.15
N HIS A 44 6.21 -12.30 8.09
CA HIS A 44 6.93 -12.91 6.98
C HIS A 44 6.80 -12.07 5.71
N GLU A 45 7.87 -11.96 4.93
CA GLU A 45 7.80 -11.36 3.60
C GLU A 45 6.94 -12.22 2.67
N TYR A 46 6.07 -11.59 1.89
CA TYR A 46 5.36 -12.27 0.81
C TYR A 46 6.35 -12.84 -0.20
N ARG A 47 6.29 -14.15 -0.42
CA ARG A 47 7.09 -14.88 -1.40
C ARG A 47 6.25 -15.24 -2.61
N ALA A 48 6.58 -14.63 -3.74
CA ALA A 48 5.93 -14.92 -5.02
C ALA A 48 6.32 -16.30 -5.56
N VAL A 49 5.43 -16.88 -6.38
CA VAL A 49 5.65 -18.15 -7.08
C VAL A 49 5.28 -18.04 -8.57
N ASN A 50 5.44 -16.84 -9.12
CA ASN A 50 5.23 -16.47 -10.53
C ASN A 50 3.80 -16.75 -11.04
N LYS A 51 2.78 -16.56 -10.20
CA LYS A 51 1.38 -16.83 -10.59
C LYS A 51 0.87 -15.91 -11.69
N LEU A 52 1.49 -14.75 -11.88
CA LEU A 52 1.06 -13.71 -12.80
C LEU A 52 2.12 -13.41 -13.86
N GLU A 53 2.98 -14.39 -14.16
CA GLU A 53 4.03 -14.24 -15.16
C GLU A 53 3.43 -13.83 -16.52
N ASN A 54 3.98 -12.77 -17.12
CA ASN A 54 3.53 -12.15 -18.39
C ASN A 54 2.13 -11.50 -18.35
N ALA A 55 1.48 -11.41 -17.19
CA ALA A 55 0.24 -10.67 -17.06
C ALA A 55 0.49 -9.15 -17.14
N LYS A 56 -0.55 -8.40 -17.56
CA LYS A 56 -0.53 -6.94 -17.56
C LYS A 56 -1.68 -6.42 -16.70
N ALA A 57 -1.37 -5.63 -15.69
CA ALA A 57 -2.35 -5.14 -14.72
C ALA A 57 -2.46 -3.61 -14.74
N PHE A 58 -3.69 -3.12 -14.76
CA PHE A 58 -4.01 -1.69 -14.65
C PHE A 58 -4.76 -1.46 -13.34
N ILE A 59 -4.12 -0.80 -12.39
CA ILE A 59 -4.59 -0.67 -11.02
C ILE A 59 -4.89 0.81 -10.71
N THR A 60 -6.12 1.10 -10.30
CA THR A 60 -6.49 2.44 -9.82
C THR A 60 -6.31 2.52 -8.30
N GLY A 61 -5.90 3.68 -7.78
CA GLY A 61 -5.53 3.86 -6.37
C GLY A 61 -4.29 3.04 -5.96
N GLY A 62 -3.37 2.79 -6.90
CA GLY A 62 -2.20 1.94 -6.68
C GLY A 62 -1.05 2.60 -5.91
N ASP A 63 -1.22 3.84 -5.49
CA ASP A 63 -0.23 4.68 -4.80
C ASP A 63 -0.15 4.40 -3.28
N SER A 64 -1.26 4.01 -2.67
CA SER A 64 -1.38 3.85 -1.22
C SER A 64 -2.31 2.69 -0.83
N GLY A 65 -2.24 2.28 0.44
CA GLY A 65 -3.11 1.31 1.08
C GLY A 65 -3.18 -0.03 0.36
N ILE A 66 -4.41 -0.52 0.19
CA ILE A 66 -4.68 -1.83 -0.42
C ILE A 66 -4.25 -1.85 -1.89
N GLY A 67 -4.50 -0.77 -2.65
CA GLY A 67 -4.13 -0.71 -4.06
C GLY A 67 -2.61 -0.80 -4.25
N ARG A 68 -1.83 -0.15 -3.39
CA ARG A 68 -0.37 -0.29 -3.36
C ARG A 68 0.07 -1.71 -3.04
N ALA A 69 -0.53 -2.35 -2.02
CA ALA A 69 -0.22 -3.73 -1.67
C ALA A 69 -0.47 -4.66 -2.87
N VAL A 70 -1.64 -4.56 -3.50
CA VAL A 70 -1.98 -5.33 -4.71
C VAL A 70 -0.98 -5.08 -5.84
N ALA A 71 -0.65 -3.81 -6.14
CA ALA A 71 0.29 -3.47 -7.20
C ALA A 71 1.68 -4.06 -6.97
N VAL A 72 2.21 -3.96 -5.75
CA VAL A 72 3.53 -4.52 -5.41
C VAL A 72 3.51 -6.03 -5.48
N LEU A 73 2.48 -6.69 -4.94
CA LEU A 73 2.40 -8.15 -4.96
C LEU A 73 2.18 -8.70 -6.38
N PHE A 74 1.44 -8.00 -7.23
CA PHE A 74 1.29 -8.35 -8.65
C PHE A 74 2.62 -8.27 -9.40
N ALA A 75 3.38 -7.19 -9.18
CA ALA A 75 4.72 -7.06 -9.75
C ALA A 75 5.66 -8.15 -9.25
N ARG A 76 5.61 -8.50 -7.94
CA ARG A 76 6.39 -9.63 -7.38
C ARG A 76 6.02 -10.97 -8.02
N GLU A 77 4.76 -11.18 -8.39
CA GLU A 77 4.26 -12.38 -9.08
C GLU A 77 4.55 -12.39 -10.59
N GLY A 78 5.24 -11.37 -11.13
CA GLY A 78 5.72 -11.33 -12.51
C GLY A 78 4.84 -10.57 -13.50
N ALA A 79 3.88 -9.77 -13.02
CA ALA A 79 3.05 -8.92 -13.88
C ALA A 79 3.72 -7.58 -14.23
N ASP A 80 3.49 -7.08 -15.44
CA ASP A 80 3.70 -5.67 -15.77
C ASP A 80 2.57 -4.84 -15.14
N VAL A 81 2.89 -3.90 -14.27
CA VAL A 81 1.89 -3.12 -13.51
C VAL A 81 1.90 -1.65 -13.90
N THR A 82 0.74 -1.13 -14.30
CA THR A 82 0.47 0.30 -14.45
C THR A 82 -0.46 0.75 -13.34
N ILE A 83 -0.09 1.82 -12.63
CA ILE A 83 -0.92 2.41 -11.59
C ILE A 83 -1.48 3.78 -12.01
N VAL A 84 -2.71 4.07 -11.59
CA VAL A 84 -3.34 5.38 -11.72
C VAL A 84 -3.78 5.85 -10.35
N TYR A 85 -3.47 7.10 -10.02
CA TYR A 85 -3.80 7.69 -8.74
C TYR A 85 -4.04 9.20 -8.87
N LEU A 86 -4.64 9.79 -7.83
CA LEU A 86 -4.80 11.24 -7.74
C LEU A 86 -3.52 11.87 -7.23
N LEU A 87 -3.13 12.99 -7.83
CA LEU A 87 -1.96 13.74 -7.40
C LEU A 87 -2.16 14.22 -5.94
N GLU A 88 -1.22 13.88 -5.06
CA GLU A 88 -1.25 14.19 -3.63
C GLU A 88 -1.01 15.68 -3.30
N VAL A 89 -0.92 16.55 -4.31
CA VAL A 89 -0.75 18.00 -4.13
C VAL A 89 -2.10 18.72 -4.13
N PRO A 90 -2.27 19.79 -3.33
CA PRO A 90 -3.45 20.63 -3.39
C PRO A 90 -3.66 21.11 -4.82
N ARG A 91 -4.86 20.89 -5.36
CA ARG A 91 -5.27 21.52 -6.61
C ARG A 91 -5.25 23.02 -6.33
N PHE A 92 -4.29 23.75 -6.90
CA PHE A 92 -4.28 25.21 -6.80
C PHE A 92 -5.67 25.73 -7.19
N PRO A 93 -6.24 26.71 -6.47
CA PRO A 93 -7.50 27.31 -6.91
C PRO A 93 -7.28 27.83 -8.32
N LEU A 94 -8.13 27.39 -9.26
CA LEU A 94 -8.22 28.00 -10.57
C LEU A 94 -8.72 29.43 -10.33
N THR A 95 -7.80 30.39 -10.17
CA THR A 95 -8.15 31.80 -10.18
C THR A 95 -8.50 32.17 -11.62
N SER A 96 -9.77 32.49 -11.83
CA SER A 96 -10.32 33.12 -13.03
C SER A 96 -9.65 34.44 -13.38
#